data_AF-A0A1G7J9B9-F1
#
_entry.id   AF-A0A1G7J9B9-F1
#
_cell.length_a   1.000
_cell.length_b   1.000
_cell.length_c   1.000
_cell.angle_alpha   90.00
_cell.angle_beta   90.00
_cell.angle_gamma   90.00
#
_symmetry.space_group_name_H-M   'P 1'
#
loop_
_entity.id
_entity.type
_entity.pdbx_description
1 polymer ?
#
loop_
_entity_poly.entity_id
_entity_poly.type
_entity_poly.pdbx_seq_one_letter_code
_entity_poly.pdbx_strand_id
1 'polypeptide(L)' 'MRPYLAAVAVVALIVVGVLGMVAGESDDSPGLQGIGGLLIVGGVVLAVRTVRRSRGDVR' A
#
# COMPACT_ATOMS: atom_id res chain seq x y z
N MET A 1 11.02 13.16 -10.42
CA MET A 1 10.08 12.10 -10.91
C MET A 1 10.08 10.84 -10.05
N ARG A 2 11.23 10.22 -9.74
CA ARG A 2 11.31 8.97 -8.93
C ARG A 2 10.53 8.99 -7.59
N PRO A 3 10.59 10.04 -6.74
CA PRO A 3 9.83 10.04 -5.48
C PRO A 3 8.32 10.19 -5.69
N TYR A 4 7.90 10.95 -6.71
CA TYR A 4 6.49 11.07 -7.08
C TYR A 4 5.92 9.74 -7.56
N LEU A 5 6.66 9.01 -8.41
CA LEU A 5 6.24 7.68 -8.87
C LEU A 5 6.10 6.70 -7.69
N ALA A 6 7.03 6.74 -6.73
CA ALA A 6 6.94 5.93 -5.52
C ALA A 6 5.70 6.29 -4.67
N ALA A 7 5.41 7.58 -4.51
CA ALA A 7 4.23 8.04 -3.78
C ALA A 7 2.93 7.59 -4.48
N VAL A 8 2.85 7.75 -5.81
CA VAL A 8 1.71 7.29 -6.60
C VAL A 8 1.51 5.77 -6.47
N ALA A 9 2.59 4.99 -6.53
CA ALA A 9 2.53 3.55 -6.37
C ALA A 9 2.02 3.13 -4.97
N VAL A 10 2.48 3.80 -3.91
CA VAL A 10 1.98 3.57 -2.55
C VAL A 10 0.50 3.86 -2.44
N VAL A 11 0.04 5.00 -2.97
CA VAL A 11 -1.38 5.37 -2.95
C VAL A 11 -2.21 4.36 -3.73
N ALA A 12 -1.76 3.97 -4.92
CA ALA A 12 -2.44 2.97 -5.74
C ALA A 12 -2.57 1.62 -5.01
N LEU A 13 -1.51 1.14 -4.35
CA LEU A 13 -1.55 -0.09 -3.55
C LEU A 13 -2.60 -0.03 -2.43
N ILE A 14 -2.66 1.08 -1.71
CA ILE A 14 -3.62 1.26 -0.62
C ILE A 14 -5.04 1.31 -1.17
N VAL A 15 -5.28 2.08 -2.24
CA VAL A 15 -6.62 2.19 -2.85
C VAL A 15 -7.09 0.83 -3.36
N VAL A 16 -6.26 0.11 -4.11
CA VAL A 16 -6.59 -1.24 -4.60
C VAL A 16 -6.81 -2.21 -3.43
N GLY A 17 -6.00 -2.11 -2.38
CA GLY A 17 -6.16 -2.92 -1.18
C GLY A 17 -7.48 -2.68 -0.45
N VAL A 18 -7.89 -1.41 -0.30
CA VAL A 18 -9.19 -1.03 0.28
C VAL A 18 -10.34 -1.52 -0.59
N LEU A 19 -10.24 -1.36 -1.92
CA LEU A 19 -11.24 -1.89 -2.84
C LEU A 19 -11.36 -3.40 -2.74
N GLY A 20 -10.24 -4.13 -2.62
CA GLY A 20 -10.23 -5.58 -2.39
C GLY A 20 -10.87 -5.97 -1.06
N MET A 21 -10.60 -5.23 0.02
CA MET A 21 -11.25 -5.43 1.32
C MET A 21 -12.78 -5.28 1.22
N VAL A 22 -13.26 -4.17 0.66
CA VAL A 22 -14.70 -3.89 0.53
C VAL A 22 -15.37 -4.89 -0.41
N ALA A 23 -14.76 -5.18 -1.56
CA ALA A 23 -15.29 -6.16 -2.51
C ALA A 23 -15.31 -7.57 -1.92
N GLY A 24 -14.29 -7.94 -1.15
CA GLY A 24 -14.22 -9.25 -0.48
C GLY A 24 -15.24 -9.39 0.66
N GLU A 25 -15.60 -8.29 1.33
CA GLU A 25 -16.74 -8.26 2.26
C GLU A 25 -18.07 -8.47 1.54
N SER A 26 -18.28 -7.82 0.39
CA SER A 26 -19.53 -7.98 -0.37
C SER A 26 -19.76 -9.38 -0.94
N ASP A 27 -18.70 -10.18 -1.07
CA ASP A 27 -18.72 -11.51 -1.69
C ASP A 27 -18.39 -12.63 -0.67
N ASP A 28 -18.36 -12.33 0.63
CA ASP A 28 -17.96 -13.26 1.71
C ASP A 28 -16.67 -14.03 1.40
N SER A 29 -15.75 -13.42 0.63
CA SER A 29 -14.56 -14.07 0.12
C SER A 29 -13.34 -13.66 0.94
N PRO A 30 -12.95 -14.47 1.97
CA PRO A 30 -11.87 -14.12 2.90
C PRO A 30 -10.51 -13.98 2.19
N GLY A 31 -10.33 -14.61 1.03
CA GLY A 31 -9.13 -14.48 0.21
C GLY A 31 -8.94 -13.07 -0.36
N LEU A 32 -10.00 -12.45 -0.88
CA LEU A 32 -9.92 -11.12 -1.47
C LEU A 32 -9.70 -10.05 -0.39
N GLN A 33 -10.35 -10.20 0.78
CA GLN A 33 -10.06 -9.38 1.96
C GLN A 33 -8.61 -9.55 2.42
N GLY A 34 -8.11 -10.79 2.48
CA GLY A 34 -6.73 -11.09 2.85
C GLY A 34 -5.71 -10.44 1.92
N ILE A 35 -5.91 -10.55 0.60
CA ILE A 35 -5.08 -9.88 -0.41
C ILE A 35 -5.18 -8.36 -0.25
N GLY A 36 -6.39 -7.82 -0.06
CA GLY A 36 -6.61 -6.40 0.15
C GLY A 36 -5.83 -5.86 1.37
N GLY A 37 -5.92 -6.57 2.49
CA GLY A 37 -5.15 -6.28 3.70
C GLY A 37 -3.64 -6.32 3.48
N LEU A 38 -3.13 -7.34 2.77
CA LEU A 38 -1.71 -7.45 2.44
C LEU A 38 -1.22 -6.27 1.59
N LEU A 39 -2.02 -5.81 0.63
CA LEU A 39 -1.67 -4.64 -0.20
C LEU A 39 -1.61 -3.35 0.63
N ILE A 40 -2.56 -3.16 1.55
CA ILE A 40 -2.56 -2.01 2.47
C ILE A 40 -1.29 -2.04 3.34
N VAL A 41 -1.01 -3.17 4.01
CA VAL A 41 0.16 -3.33 4.88
C VAL A 41 1.46 -3.14 4.09
N GLY A 42 1.57 -3.75 2.92
CA GLY A 42 2.71 -3.61 2.02
C GLY A 42 2.93 -2.15 1.60
N GLY A 43 1.87 -1.44 1.23
CA GLY A 43 1.90 -0.02 0.90
C GLY A 43 2.42 0.84 2.05
N VAL A 44 1.93 0.62 3.27
CA VAL A 44 2.40 1.33 4.48
C VAL A 44 3.88 1.05 4.74
N VAL A 45 4.31 -0.22 4.67
CA VAL A 45 5.71 -0.59 4.87
C VAL A 45 6.62 0.08 3.82
N LEU A 46 6.21 0.11 2.56
CA LEU A 46 6.94 0.78 1.49
C LEU A 46 7.03 2.30 1.73
N ALA A 47 5.94 2.94 2.16
CA ALA A 47 5.92 4.36 2.50
C ALA A 47 6.93 4.68 3.61
N VAL A 48 6.90 3.92 4.71
CA VAL A 48 7.81 4.09 5.85
C VAL A 48 9.26 3.88 5.43
N ARG A 49 9.56 2.83 4.65
CA ARG A 49 10.92 2.56 4.15
C ARG A 49 11.44 3.69 3.26
N THR A 50 10.58 4.24 2.41
CA THR A 50 10.94 5.35 1.51
C THR A 50 11.30 6.60 2.32
N VAL A 51 10.46 6.99 3.27
CA VAL A 51 10.71 8.15 4.15
C VAL A 51 11.98 7.96 4.99
N ARG A 52 12.20 6.76 5.53
CA ARG A 52 13.41 6.46 6.33
C ARG A 52 14.69 6.58 5.52
N ARG A 53 14.73 6.11 4.27
CA ARG A 53 15.89 6.26 3.39
C ARG A 53 16.18 7.73 3.09
N SER A 54 15.15 8.50 2.74
CA SER A 54 15.31 9.93 2.47
C SER A 54 15.80 10.75 3.67
N ARG A 55 15.58 10.29 4.91
CA ARG A 55 16.12 10.93 6.12
C ARG A 55 17.56 10.50 6.44
N GLY A 56 17.99 9.33 5.98
CA GLY A 56 19.35 8.82 6.17
C GLY A 56 20.37 9.55 5.31
N ASP A 57 19.99 9.97 4.10
CA ASP A 57 20.84 10.69 3.15
C ASP A 57 21.11 12.17 3.53
N VAL A 58 20.50 12.67 4.60
CA VAL A 58 20.65 14.07 5.07
C VAL A 58 21.73 14.21 6.17
N ARG A 59 22.34 13.11 6.61
CA ARG A 59 23.47 13.10 7.55
C ARG A 59 24.79 12.94 6.83
#